data_AF-A0AAW7JDL0-F1
#
_entry.id   AF-A0AAW7JDL0-F1
#
_cell.length_a   1.000
_cell.length_b   1.000
_cell.length_c   1.000
_cell.angle_alpha   90.00
_cell.angle_beta   90.00
_cell.angle_gamma   90.00
#
_symmetry.space_group_name_H-M   'P 1'
#
loop_
_entity.id
_entity.type
_entity.pdbx_description
1 polymer ?
#
loop_
_entity_poly.entity_id
_entity_poly.type
_entity_poly.pdbx_seq_one_letter_code
_entity_poly.pdbx_strand_id
1 'polypeptide(L)'
;MSVSNENQSLKQLIVLGNGFDLACGLKSTYYDFFDYIYGQQIVNTSSNNFWYDIFKDYKQESIENWADIEEQILIQLKNIEYLYNEKILIEGRGGSETSSLAESEHKESNIPNNLYVTLEFLLRYFVKVRSEKTTQNILKKQLLILEDDFRKYLLSITKNNADDGIHYKYYMKSKVLNKYIQLCNSSESHNSDLVSKLEDTTLYNQYSLVNKFDETLSKIYKEKNSDENLVLTFNYTKVWDVENIRNIHGDLDNGNIIFGIDYDKLTQIVK
;
A
#
# COMPACT_ATOMS: atom_id res chain seq x y z
N MET A 1 19.57 -47.47 17.34
CA MET A 1 18.33 -46.70 17.47
C MET A 1 18.28 -45.73 16.31
N SER A 2 17.46 -46.03 15.31
CA SER A 2 17.16 -45.14 14.19
C SER A 2 16.28 -44.01 14.71
N VAL A 3 16.73 -42.77 14.57
CA VAL A 3 15.84 -41.62 14.70
C VAL A 3 14.92 -41.66 13.50
N SER A 4 13.68 -42.07 13.72
CA SER A 4 12.61 -41.95 12.75
C SER A 4 12.38 -40.46 12.49
N ASN A 5 12.81 -39.97 11.33
CA ASN A 5 12.25 -38.76 10.72
C ASN A 5 10.79 -39.09 10.36
N GLU A 6 9.91 -39.04 11.36
CA GLU A 6 8.48 -39.00 11.11
C GLU A 6 8.17 -37.70 10.36
N ASN A 7 7.50 -37.86 9.21
CA ASN A 7 6.99 -36.83 8.31
C ASN A 7 6.44 -35.59 9.02
N GLN A 8 7.28 -34.60 9.29
CA GLN A 8 6.80 -33.24 9.48
C GLN A 8 6.60 -32.69 8.07
N SER A 9 5.36 -32.66 7.59
CA SER A 9 5.07 -32.10 6.27
C SER A 9 5.62 -30.68 6.21
N LEU A 10 6.41 -30.42 5.19
CA LEU A 10 7.21 -29.22 5.09
C LEU A 10 6.27 -28.06 4.78
N LYS A 11 5.96 -27.24 5.79
CA LYS A 11 5.07 -26.10 5.60
C LYS A 11 5.70 -25.10 4.64
N GLN A 12 5.04 -24.83 3.51
CA GLN A 12 5.52 -23.88 2.51
C GLN A 12 5.12 -22.46 2.93
N LEU A 13 6.09 -21.54 2.96
CA LEU A 13 5.82 -20.11 3.08
C LEU A 13 5.77 -19.48 1.69
N ILE A 14 4.65 -18.84 1.38
CA ILE A 14 4.42 -18.12 0.12
C ILE A 14 4.38 -16.63 0.43
N VAL A 15 5.23 -15.87 -0.23
CA VAL A 15 5.27 -14.41 -0.10
C VAL A 15 4.69 -13.78 -1.36
N LEU A 16 3.57 -13.06 -1.22
CA LEU A 16 2.90 -12.36 -2.31
C LEU A 16 3.06 -10.85 -2.12
N GLY A 17 3.39 -10.14 -3.19
CA GLY A 17 3.48 -8.69 -3.19
C GLY A 17 2.64 -8.06 -4.31
N ASN A 18 2.56 -6.72 -4.30
CA ASN A 18 1.65 -5.97 -5.17
C ASN A 18 1.90 -6.24 -6.67
N GLY A 19 3.06 -6.77 -7.04
CA GLY A 19 3.37 -7.21 -8.40
C GLY A 19 2.34 -8.19 -9.00
N PHE A 20 1.62 -8.98 -8.18
CA PHE A 20 0.54 -9.82 -8.68
C PHE A 20 -0.64 -9.00 -9.23
N ASP A 21 -1.07 -7.97 -8.50
CA ASP A 21 -2.15 -7.07 -8.93
C ASP A 21 -1.76 -6.39 -10.25
N LEU A 22 -0.51 -5.92 -10.34
CA LEU A 22 0.03 -5.29 -11.54
C LEU A 22 0.10 -6.26 -12.72
N ALA A 23 0.50 -7.51 -12.51
CA ALA A 23 0.51 -8.56 -13.54
C ALA A 23 -0.90 -8.94 -14.03
N CYS A 24 -1.93 -8.65 -13.23
CA CYS A 24 -3.32 -8.77 -13.65
C CYS A 24 -3.80 -7.55 -14.45
N GLY A 25 -3.07 -6.43 -14.39
CA GLY A 25 -3.44 -5.15 -14.99
C GLY A 25 -4.24 -4.24 -14.07
N LEU A 26 -4.34 -4.59 -12.78
CA LEU A 26 -4.99 -3.75 -11.79
C LEU A 26 -4.11 -2.53 -11.52
N LYS A 27 -4.69 -1.34 -11.56
CA LYS A 27 -4.02 -0.07 -11.30
C LYS A 27 -3.85 0.18 -9.80
N SER A 28 -3.14 -0.70 -9.09
CA SER A 28 -3.02 -0.65 -7.63
C SER A 28 -1.77 0.06 -7.13
N THR A 29 -1.01 0.73 -8.00
CA THR A 29 0.18 1.49 -7.58
C THR A 29 -0.23 2.76 -6.84
N TYR A 30 0.70 3.30 -6.05
CA TYR A 30 0.54 4.65 -5.50
C TYR A 30 0.44 5.71 -6.59
N TYR A 31 1.19 5.56 -7.70
CA TYR A 31 1.07 6.46 -8.84
C TYR A 31 -0.37 6.53 -9.35
N ASP A 32 -1.00 5.38 -9.58
CA ASP A 32 -2.38 5.30 -10.07
C ASP A 32 -3.37 5.94 -9.08
N PHE A 33 -3.16 5.72 -7.78
CA PHE A 33 -3.96 6.33 -6.72
C PHE A 33 -3.88 7.87 -6.73
N PHE A 34 -2.67 8.43 -6.74
CA PHE A 34 -2.51 9.88 -6.72
C PHE A 34 -2.93 10.52 -8.04
N ASP A 35 -2.75 9.84 -9.18
CA ASP A 35 -3.31 10.29 -10.45
C ASP A 35 -4.85 10.35 -10.41
N TYR A 36 -5.49 9.33 -9.83
CA TYR A 36 -6.93 9.33 -9.58
C TYR A 36 -7.36 10.47 -8.64
N ILE A 37 -6.71 10.62 -7.49
CA ILE A 37 -7.09 11.63 -6.49
C ILE A 37 -6.95 13.06 -7.02
N TYR A 38 -5.84 13.36 -7.69
CA TYR A 38 -5.59 14.69 -8.25
C TYR A 38 -6.41 14.95 -9.51
N GLY A 39 -6.65 13.92 -10.35
CA GLY A 39 -7.46 14.02 -11.56
C GLY A 39 -8.96 14.24 -11.25
N GLN A 40 -9.47 13.65 -10.18
CA GLN A 40 -10.87 13.79 -9.78
C GLN A 40 -11.19 15.11 -9.05
N GLN A 41 -10.19 15.97 -8.81
CA GLN A 41 -10.31 17.18 -7.96
C GLN A 41 -10.90 16.89 -6.57
N ILE A 42 -10.85 15.62 -6.10
CA ILE A 42 -11.26 15.21 -4.75
C ILE A 42 -10.42 15.97 -3.74
N VAL A 43 -9.12 16.08 -4.04
CA VAL A 43 -8.22 17.03 -3.43
C VAL A 43 -8.33 18.35 -4.20
N ASN A 44 -9.40 19.08 -3.95
CA ASN A 44 -9.44 20.50 -4.30
C ASN A 44 -8.30 21.20 -3.54
N THR A 45 -7.79 22.32 -4.05
CA THR A 45 -6.63 23.11 -3.54
C THR A 45 -6.76 23.64 -2.10
N SER A 46 -7.64 23.07 -1.31
CA SER A 46 -8.00 23.37 0.07
C SER A 46 -8.20 22.11 0.92
N SER A 47 -7.86 20.90 0.44
CA SER A 47 -7.81 19.74 1.34
C SER A 47 -6.74 20.01 2.38
N ASN A 48 -7.17 20.26 3.62
CA ASN A 48 -6.31 20.66 4.72
C ASN A 48 -5.51 19.44 5.23
N ASN A 49 -4.67 18.84 4.38
CA ASN A 49 -3.92 17.62 4.64
C ASN A 49 -2.49 17.75 4.09
N PHE A 50 -1.53 17.76 5.02
CA PHE A 50 -0.10 17.92 4.74
C PHE A 50 0.42 16.90 3.73
N TRP A 51 -0.05 15.65 3.79
CA TRP A 51 0.46 14.58 2.94
C TRP A 51 0.08 14.77 1.47
N TYR A 52 -1.16 15.20 1.19
CA TYR A 52 -1.57 15.49 -0.18
C TYR A 52 -0.75 16.61 -0.82
N ASP A 53 -0.44 17.63 -0.04
CA ASP A 53 0.34 18.77 -0.47
C ASP A 53 1.79 18.39 -0.77
N ILE A 54 2.46 17.69 0.16
CA ILE A 54 3.84 17.23 -0.02
C ILE A 54 3.96 16.27 -1.20
N PHE A 55 3.07 15.29 -1.33
CA PHE A 55 3.14 14.35 -2.46
C PHE A 55 2.83 15.02 -3.80
N LYS A 56 2.04 16.10 -3.80
CA LYS A 56 1.79 16.88 -5.01
C LYS A 56 3.00 17.70 -5.43
N ASP A 57 3.71 18.28 -4.46
CA ASP A 57 4.96 19.00 -4.70
C ASP A 57 6.04 18.04 -5.24
N TYR A 58 6.19 16.89 -4.58
CA TYR A 58 7.11 15.83 -5.00
C TYR A 58 6.81 15.27 -6.41
N LYS A 59 5.52 15.17 -6.78
CA LYS A 59 5.06 14.81 -8.15
C LYS A 59 5.59 15.77 -9.21
N GLN A 60 5.67 17.06 -8.90
CA GLN A 60 6.09 18.08 -9.87
C GLN A 60 7.60 18.04 -10.10
N GLU A 61 8.38 17.63 -9.11
CA GLU A 61 9.85 17.60 -9.18
C GLU A 61 10.43 16.27 -9.69
N SER A 62 9.73 15.14 -9.51
CA SER A 62 10.24 13.81 -9.88
C SER A 62 9.21 12.96 -10.63
N ILE A 63 9.40 12.80 -11.95
CA ILE A 63 8.52 11.97 -12.79
C ILE A 63 8.86 10.47 -12.63
N GLU A 64 10.05 10.11 -12.16
CA GLU A 64 10.57 8.73 -12.30
C GLU A 64 10.41 7.80 -11.08
N ASN A 65 10.20 8.30 -9.85
CA ASN A 65 10.29 7.47 -8.63
C ASN A 65 9.10 7.61 -7.65
N TRP A 66 7.88 7.33 -8.12
CA TRP A 66 6.68 7.25 -7.28
C TRP A 66 6.62 6.04 -6.33
N ALA A 67 7.67 5.23 -6.32
CA ALA A 67 7.67 3.91 -5.69
C ALA A 67 7.72 3.94 -4.16
N ASP A 68 8.23 5.00 -3.53
CA ASP A 68 8.60 4.96 -2.11
C ASP A 68 7.88 6.00 -1.25
N ILE A 69 6.55 5.96 -1.23
CA ILE A 69 5.73 6.79 -0.33
C ILE A 69 6.13 6.63 1.13
N GLU A 70 6.45 5.41 1.55
CA GLU A 70 6.91 5.11 2.90
C GLU A 70 8.24 5.83 3.22
N GLU A 71 9.17 5.86 2.27
CA GLU A 71 10.43 6.60 2.41
C GLU A 71 10.18 8.11 2.46
N GLN A 72 9.28 8.63 1.62
CA GLN A 72 8.94 10.04 1.65
C GLN A 72 8.28 10.44 2.98
N ILE A 73 7.36 9.63 3.51
CA ILE A 73 6.79 9.87 4.84
C ILE A 73 7.92 9.89 5.89
N LEU A 74 8.84 8.94 5.82
CA LEU A 74 9.98 8.87 6.74
C LEU A 74 10.87 10.12 6.65
N ILE A 75 11.17 10.60 5.45
CA ILE A 75 11.95 11.82 5.22
C ILE A 75 11.24 13.03 5.83
N GLN A 76 9.94 13.19 5.59
CA GLN A 76 9.19 14.32 6.15
C GLN A 76 9.16 14.27 7.68
N LEU A 77 8.98 13.10 8.28
CA LEU A 77 8.98 12.96 9.75
C LEU A 77 10.35 13.35 10.34
N LYS A 78 11.46 12.94 9.70
CA LYS A 78 12.82 13.32 10.10
C LYS A 78 13.07 14.82 9.96
N ASN A 79 12.60 15.41 8.86
CA ASN A 79 12.68 16.84 8.65
C ASN A 79 11.97 17.60 9.78
N ILE A 80 10.78 17.14 10.18
CA ILE A 80 10.00 17.75 11.26
C ILE A 80 10.72 17.67 12.60
N GLU A 81 11.23 16.49 12.94
CA GLU A 81 12.01 16.28 14.17
C GLU A 81 13.23 17.21 14.21
N TYR A 82 13.98 17.30 13.11
CA TYR A 82 15.11 18.20 12.98
C TYR A 82 14.71 19.67 13.21
N LEU A 83 13.63 20.13 12.57
CA LEU A 83 13.13 21.51 12.70
C LEU A 83 12.76 21.88 14.14
N TYR A 84 12.26 20.92 14.93
CA TYR A 84 12.02 21.12 16.37
C TYR A 84 13.33 21.11 17.18
N ASN A 85 14.23 20.18 16.91
CA ASN A 85 15.52 20.05 17.62
C ASN A 85 16.40 21.29 17.45
N GLU A 86 16.48 21.83 16.23
CA GLU A 86 17.23 23.05 15.92
C GLU A 86 16.50 24.35 16.29
N LYS A 87 15.35 24.27 16.97
CA LYS A 87 14.55 25.42 17.42
C LYS A 87 14.16 26.37 16.27
N ILE A 88 13.98 25.82 15.07
CA ILE A 88 13.38 26.54 13.96
C ILE A 88 11.86 26.61 14.21
N LEU A 89 11.25 25.46 14.52
CA LEU A 89 9.87 25.38 14.99
C LEU A 89 9.80 25.57 16.51
N ILE A 90 9.51 26.81 16.95
CA ILE A 90 9.32 27.15 18.38
C ILE A 90 7.84 27.26 18.70
N GLU A 91 7.35 26.44 19.63
CA GLU A 91 5.95 26.46 20.06
C GLU A 91 5.48 27.88 20.45
N GLY A 92 4.33 28.28 19.92
CA GLY A 92 3.73 29.59 20.18
C GLY A 92 4.23 30.73 19.28
N ARG A 93 5.36 30.54 18.57
CA ARG A 93 5.86 31.49 17.56
C ARG A 93 4.85 31.63 16.41
N GLY A 94 4.72 32.84 15.88
CA GLY A 94 3.85 33.11 14.74
C GLY A 94 4.31 32.36 13.48
N GLY A 95 3.36 31.87 12.67
CA GLY A 95 3.68 31.18 11.42
C GLY A 95 4.45 32.06 10.44
N SER A 96 4.05 33.34 10.27
CA SER A 96 4.74 34.29 9.40
C SER A 96 6.17 34.58 9.87
N GLU A 97 6.37 34.79 11.18
CA GLU A 97 7.71 34.98 11.77
C GLU A 97 8.60 33.76 11.54
N THR A 98 8.05 32.55 11.68
CA THR A 98 8.77 31.30 11.46
C THR A 98 9.14 31.10 9.99
N SER A 99 8.23 31.44 9.08
CA SER A 99 8.46 31.39 7.63
C SER A 99 9.54 32.39 7.20
N SER A 100 9.51 33.63 7.67
CA SER A 100 10.56 34.62 7.39
C SER A 100 11.95 34.16 7.86
N LEU A 101 12.03 33.54 9.04
CA LEU A 101 13.29 32.97 9.54
C LEU A 101 13.77 31.84 8.63
N ALA A 102 12.91 30.88 8.31
CA ALA A 102 13.25 29.76 7.45
C ALA A 102 13.69 30.20 6.04
N GLU A 103 13.05 31.22 5.47
CA GLU A 103 13.44 31.79 4.18
C GLU A 103 14.85 32.40 4.23
N SER A 104 15.20 33.07 5.34
CA SER A 104 16.56 33.60 5.56
C SER A 104 17.59 32.47 5.65
N GLU A 105 17.34 31.48 6.50
CA GLU A 105 18.22 30.33 6.69
C GLU A 105 18.40 29.52 5.39
N HIS A 106 17.35 29.43 4.58
CA HIS A 106 17.41 28.74 3.29
C HIS A 106 18.25 29.51 2.27
N LYS A 107 18.10 30.83 2.18
CA LYS A 107 18.92 31.69 1.31
C LYS A 107 20.40 31.66 1.68
N GLU A 108 20.70 31.53 2.97
CA GLU A 108 22.07 31.36 3.48
C GLU A 108 22.61 29.93 3.31
N SER A 109 21.81 29.00 2.77
CA SER A 109 22.13 27.57 2.62
C SER A 109 22.35 26.82 3.95
N ASN A 110 21.84 27.37 5.07
CA ASN A 110 21.90 26.73 6.39
C ASN A 110 20.86 25.61 6.52
N ILE A 111 19.74 25.70 5.79
CA ILE A 111 18.77 24.61 5.65
C ILE A 111 18.60 24.17 4.19
N PRO A 112 18.66 22.85 3.88
CA PRO A 112 18.42 22.37 2.53
C PRO A 112 16.96 22.59 2.08
N ASN A 113 16.74 22.57 0.76
CA ASN A 113 15.43 22.84 0.16
C ASN A 113 14.33 21.91 0.71
N ASN A 114 14.64 20.63 0.95
CA ASN A 114 13.66 19.69 1.46
C ASN A 114 13.13 20.08 2.85
N LEU A 115 13.98 20.56 3.77
CA LEU A 115 13.58 21.06 5.09
C LEU A 115 12.70 22.31 4.97
N TYR A 116 13.11 23.23 4.09
CA TYR A 116 12.37 24.46 3.83
C TYR A 116 10.96 24.17 3.31
N VAL A 117 10.85 23.27 2.32
CA VAL A 117 9.57 22.81 1.77
C VAL A 117 8.71 22.16 2.86
N THR A 118 9.25 21.22 3.64
CA THR A 118 8.53 20.60 4.77
C THR A 118 7.95 21.66 5.72
N LEU A 119 8.76 22.64 6.10
CA LEU A 119 8.36 23.72 7.01
C LEU A 119 7.25 24.59 6.40
N GLU A 120 7.41 25.04 5.16
CA GLU A 120 6.43 25.90 4.50
C GLU A 120 5.08 25.22 4.38
N PHE A 121 5.05 23.93 4.01
CA PHE A 121 3.81 23.17 3.99
C PHE A 121 3.19 23.02 5.38
N LEU A 122 3.97 22.75 6.43
CA LEU A 122 3.44 22.67 7.79
C LEU A 122 2.83 23.98 8.27
N LEU A 123 3.48 25.11 7.98
CA LEU A 123 3.03 26.42 8.47
C LEU A 123 1.70 26.86 7.84
N ARG A 124 1.32 26.34 6.68
CA ARG A 124 -0.03 26.55 6.10
C ARG A 124 -1.16 26.10 7.03
N TYR A 125 -0.87 25.14 7.92
CA TYR A 125 -1.83 24.56 8.85
C TYR A 125 -1.89 25.29 10.20
N PHE A 126 -0.97 26.21 10.47
CA PHE A 126 -0.76 26.76 11.81
C PHE A 126 -0.56 28.28 11.80
N VAL A 127 -1.50 29.02 12.41
CA VAL A 127 -1.30 30.45 12.72
C VAL A 127 -0.12 30.66 13.68
N LYS A 128 0.05 29.72 14.61
CA LYS A 128 1.19 29.65 15.53
C LYS A 128 1.71 28.22 15.56
N VAL A 129 3.03 28.07 15.58
CA VAL A 129 3.70 26.77 15.70
C VAL A 129 3.14 26.03 16.92
N ARG A 130 2.75 24.78 16.73
CA ARG A 130 2.24 23.90 17.79
C ARG A 130 3.39 23.15 18.44
N SER A 131 3.15 22.57 19.63
CA SER A 131 4.10 21.60 20.19
C SER A 131 4.32 20.43 19.23
N GLU A 132 5.53 19.85 19.27
CA GLU A 132 5.91 18.68 18.47
C GLU A 132 4.86 17.56 18.58
N LYS A 133 4.47 17.22 19.81
CA LYS A 133 3.42 16.21 20.08
C LYS A 133 2.09 16.54 19.41
N THR A 134 1.69 17.81 19.39
CA THR A 134 0.44 18.24 18.74
C THR A 134 0.55 18.11 17.22
N THR A 135 1.68 18.55 16.65
CA THR A 135 1.98 18.42 15.22
C THR A 135 1.98 16.96 14.78
N GLN A 136 2.67 16.07 15.50
CA GLN A 136 2.68 14.63 15.25
C GLN A 136 1.26 14.03 15.26
N ASN A 137 0.42 14.42 16.23
CA ASN A 137 -0.97 13.95 16.30
C ASN A 137 -1.82 14.42 15.13
N ILE A 138 -1.58 15.63 14.62
CA ILE A 138 -2.28 16.18 13.45
C ILE A 138 -1.87 15.41 12.20
N LEU A 139 -0.56 15.21 12.00
CA LEU A 139 -0.01 14.46 10.88
C LEU A 139 -0.49 13.01 10.85
N LYS A 140 -0.55 12.36 12.02
CA LYS A 140 -1.12 11.01 12.15
C LYS A 140 -2.58 10.96 11.73
N LYS A 141 -3.41 11.92 12.16
CA LYS A 141 -4.82 11.99 11.75
C LYS A 141 -4.98 12.24 10.25
N GLN A 142 -4.14 13.09 9.69
CA GLN A 142 -4.10 13.36 8.25
C GLN A 142 -3.63 12.15 7.44
N LEU A 143 -2.70 11.35 7.98
CA LEU A 143 -2.24 10.11 7.34
C LEU A 143 -3.37 9.07 7.28
N LEU A 144 -4.13 8.92 8.36
CA LEU A 144 -5.29 8.03 8.40
C LEU A 144 -6.35 8.39 7.35
N ILE A 145 -6.52 9.68 7.04
CA ILE A 145 -7.42 10.13 5.96
C ILE A 145 -6.87 9.69 4.60
N LEU A 146 -5.56 9.85 4.37
CA LEU A 146 -4.91 9.41 3.13
C LEU A 146 -5.02 7.89 2.94
N GLU A 147 -4.81 7.11 3.99
CA GLU A 147 -4.97 5.64 4.00
C GLU A 147 -6.43 5.22 3.70
N ASP A 148 -7.41 5.92 4.28
CA ASP A 148 -8.84 5.69 4.03
C ASP A 148 -9.22 6.00 2.57
N ASP A 149 -8.66 7.06 1.99
CA ASP A 149 -8.89 7.41 0.59
C ASP A 149 -8.19 6.43 -0.36
N PHE A 150 -6.99 5.95 -0.02
CA PHE A 150 -6.33 4.87 -0.76
C PHE A 150 -7.16 3.58 -0.72
N ARG A 151 -7.74 3.24 0.44
CA ARG A 151 -8.69 2.12 0.56
C ARG A 151 -9.87 2.28 -0.38
N LYS A 152 -10.53 3.45 -0.38
CA LYS A 152 -11.69 3.72 -1.26
C LYS A 152 -11.33 3.60 -2.73
N TYR A 153 -10.16 4.09 -3.11
CA TYR A 153 -9.64 3.95 -4.47
C TYR A 153 -9.43 2.48 -4.85
N LEU A 154 -8.73 1.71 -4.02
CA LEU A 154 -8.53 0.29 -4.28
C LEU A 154 -9.87 -0.46 -4.37
N LEU A 155 -10.84 -0.13 -3.52
CA LEU A 155 -12.20 -0.67 -3.62
C LEU A 155 -12.90 -0.29 -4.93
N SER A 156 -12.68 0.90 -5.49
CA SER A 156 -13.35 1.30 -6.73
C SER A 156 -12.82 0.57 -7.96
N ILE A 157 -11.53 0.20 -7.96
CA ILE A 157 -10.90 -0.58 -9.04
C ILE A 157 -11.02 -2.10 -8.86
N THR A 158 -11.36 -2.56 -7.64
CA THR A 158 -11.54 -4.00 -7.34
C THR A 158 -12.99 -4.43 -7.25
N LYS A 159 -13.96 -3.52 -7.17
CA LYS A 159 -15.39 -3.87 -7.20
C LYS A 159 -15.89 -4.06 -8.63
N ASN A 160 -16.88 -4.94 -8.76
CA ASN A 160 -17.58 -5.21 -10.00
C ASN A 160 -18.27 -3.94 -10.51
N ASN A 161 -17.63 -3.27 -11.47
CA ASN A 161 -18.32 -2.43 -12.43
C ASN A 161 -18.71 -3.34 -13.59
N ALA A 162 -19.98 -3.30 -13.99
CA ALA A 162 -20.59 -4.25 -14.95
C ALA A 162 -19.94 -4.32 -16.35
N ASP A 163 -18.86 -3.57 -16.59
CA ASP A 163 -18.24 -3.35 -17.91
C ASP A 163 -16.69 -3.43 -17.91
N ASP A 164 -16.02 -3.72 -16.78
CA ASP A 164 -14.55 -3.69 -16.75
C ASP A 164 -13.91 -5.08 -16.86
N GLY A 165 -13.34 -5.38 -18.04
CA GLY A 165 -12.58 -6.61 -18.31
C GLY A 165 -11.36 -6.80 -17.41
N ILE A 166 -10.81 -5.73 -16.81
CA ILE A 166 -9.66 -5.80 -15.90
C ILE A 166 -10.05 -6.49 -14.58
N HIS A 167 -11.20 -6.14 -14.01
CA HIS A 167 -11.70 -6.74 -12.77
C HIS A 167 -11.85 -8.27 -12.92
N TYR A 168 -12.47 -8.72 -14.02
CA TYR A 168 -12.65 -10.15 -14.27
C TYR A 168 -11.31 -10.86 -14.44
N LYS A 169 -10.38 -10.28 -15.21
CA LYS A 169 -9.04 -10.84 -15.36
C LYS A 169 -8.32 -10.99 -14.01
N TYR A 170 -8.41 -9.98 -13.15
CA TYR A 170 -7.85 -10.02 -11.80
C TYR A 170 -8.52 -11.11 -10.94
N TYR A 171 -9.85 -11.16 -10.91
CA TYR A 171 -10.62 -12.16 -10.16
C TYR A 171 -10.23 -13.59 -10.55
N MET A 172 -10.26 -13.89 -11.85
CA MET A 172 -10.03 -15.24 -12.39
C MET A 172 -8.60 -15.69 -12.11
N LYS A 173 -7.61 -14.83 -12.40
CA LYS A 173 -6.19 -15.11 -12.11
C LYS A 173 -5.93 -15.34 -10.63
N SER A 174 -6.57 -14.56 -9.76
CA SER A 174 -6.42 -14.72 -8.31
C SER A 174 -6.99 -16.05 -7.83
N LYS A 175 -8.18 -16.44 -8.33
CA LYS A 175 -8.79 -17.75 -8.02
C LYS A 175 -7.94 -18.92 -8.52
N VAL A 176 -7.35 -18.83 -9.71
CA VAL A 176 -6.39 -19.82 -10.23
C VAL A 176 -5.16 -19.91 -9.32
N LEU A 177 -4.55 -18.77 -8.95
CA LEU A 177 -3.39 -18.75 -8.07
C LEU A 177 -3.71 -19.33 -6.68
N ASN A 178 -4.84 -18.97 -6.07
CA ASN A 178 -5.32 -19.58 -4.83
C ASN A 178 -5.37 -21.11 -4.93
N LYS A 179 -5.92 -21.62 -6.03
CA LYS A 179 -6.07 -23.06 -6.24
C LYS A 179 -4.71 -23.73 -6.42
N TYR A 180 -3.81 -23.10 -7.17
CA TYR A 180 -2.42 -23.56 -7.29
C TYR A 180 -1.77 -23.66 -5.92
N ILE A 181 -1.83 -22.60 -5.10
CA ILE A 181 -1.29 -22.57 -3.74
C ILE A 181 -1.84 -23.72 -2.89
N GLN A 182 -3.17 -23.89 -2.86
CA GLN A 182 -3.84 -24.94 -2.09
C GLN A 182 -3.47 -26.37 -2.54
N LEU A 183 -3.06 -26.55 -3.79
CA LEU A 183 -2.72 -27.86 -4.35
C LEU A 183 -1.21 -28.13 -4.38
N CYS A 184 -0.33 -27.13 -4.26
CA CYS A 184 1.13 -27.28 -4.43
C CYS A 184 1.77 -28.40 -3.60
N ASN A 185 1.21 -28.70 -2.43
CA ASN A 185 1.73 -29.73 -1.52
C ASN A 185 0.85 -31.00 -1.47
N SER A 186 -0.21 -31.07 -2.28
CA SER A 186 -0.99 -32.31 -2.40
C SER A 186 -0.34 -33.27 -3.40
N SER A 187 -0.59 -34.57 -3.23
CA SER A 187 -0.18 -35.60 -4.21
C SER A 187 -0.77 -35.39 -5.61
N GLU A 188 -1.75 -34.49 -5.76
CA GLU A 188 -2.36 -34.08 -7.04
C GLU A 188 -1.61 -32.93 -7.74
N SER A 189 -0.63 -32.27 -7.09
CA SER A 189 0.15 -31.15 -7.65
C SER A 189 0.92 -31.49 -8.93
N HIS A 190 1.23 -32.77 -9.15
CA HIS A 190 1.97 -33.26 -10.32
C HIS A 190 1.07 -33.64 -11.50
N ASN A 191 -0.23 -33.35 -11.43
CA ASN A 191 -1.16 -33.70 -12.49
C ASN A 191 -1.09 -32.65 -13.61
N SER A 192 -0.44 -32.98 -14.73
CA SER A 192 -0.39 -32.12 -15.93
C SER A 192 -1.78 -31.70 -16.42
N ASP A 193 -2.80 -32.50 -16.11
CA ASP A 193 -4.21 -32.26 -16.41
C ASP A 193 -4.80 -31.07 -15.62
N LEU A 194 -4.24 -30.72 -14.45
CA LEU A 194 -4.68 -29.57 -13.66
C LEU A 194 -4.31 -28.26 -14.36
N VAL A 195 -3.08 -28.14 -14.84
CA VAL A 195 -2.60 -26.93 -15.53
C VAL A 195 -3.40 -26.71 -16.81
N SER A 196 -3.61 -27.75 -17.62
CA SER A 196 -4.44 -27.64 -18.84
C SER A 196 -5.88 -27.28 -18.53
N LYS A 197 -6.50 -27.86 -17.49
CA LYS A 197 -7.85 -27.49 -17.04
C LYS A 197 -7.94 -26.03 -16.60
N LEU A 198 -6.90 -25.53 -15.91
CA LEU A 198 -6.85 -24.13 -15.48
C LEU A 198 -6.62 -23.19 -16.68
N GLU A 199 -5.73 -23.53 -17.61
CA GLU A 199 -5.50 -22.77 -18.84
C GLU A 199 -6.79 -22.64 -19.67
N ASP A 200 -7.51 -23.75 -19.89
CA ASP A 200 -8.79 -23.76 -20.60
C ASP A 200 -9.84 -22.85 -19.94
N THR A 201 -9.82 -22.74 -18.60
CA THR A 201 -10.73 -21.85 -17.87
C THR A 201 -10.37 -20.36 -17.99
N THR A 202 -9.12 -20.03 -18.31
CA THR A 202 -8.68 -18.62 -18.50
C THR A 202 -8.99 -18.06 -19.89
N LEU A 203 -9.43 -18.89 -20.84
CA LEU A 203 -9.94 -18.44 -22.15
C LEU A 203 -11.26 -17.66 -22.04
N TYR A 204 -11.90 -17.69 -20.87
CA TYR A 204 -13.17 -17.02 -20.58
C TYR A 204 -12.95 -15.59 -20.05
N ASN A 205 -12.44 -14.68 -20.88
CA ASN A 205 -12.22 -13.27 -20.52
C ASN A 205 -13.49 -12.39 -20.59
N GLN A 206 -14.68 -12.95 -20.35
CA GLN A 206 -15.95 -12.20 -20.45
C GLN A 206 -16.78 -12.32 -19.16
N TYR A 207 -17.42 -11.21 -18.77
CA TYR A 207 -18.29 -11.12 -17.60
C TYR A 207 -19.33 -12.25 -17.51
N SER A 208 -19.92 -12.63 -18.65
CA SER A 208 -20.97 -13.66 -18.75
C SER A 208 -20.53 -15.06 -18.31
N LEU A 209 -19.25 -15.25 -17.99
CA LEU A 209 -18.66 -16.57 -17.73
C LEU A 209 -18.11 -16.75 -16.31
N VAL A 210 -18.24 -15.75 -15.43
CA VAL A 210 -17.78 -15.84 -14.03
C VAL A 210 -18.42 -17.03 -13.31
N ASN A 211 -19.74 -17.17 -13.41
CA ASN A 211 -20.46 -18.30 -12.79
C ASN A 211 -19.97 -19.65 -13.33
N LYS A 212 -19.77 -19.75 -14.65
CA LYS A 212 -19.27 -20.98 -15.29
C LYS A 212 -17.83 -21.29 -14.86
N PHE A 213 -17.02 -20.26 -14.68
CA PHE A 213 -15.67 -20.40 -14.14
C PHE A 213 -15.70 -20.90 -12.71
N ASP A 214 -16.49 -20.27 -11.83
CA ASP A 214 -16.62 -20.68 -10.43
C ASP A 214 -17.12 -22.13 -10.31
N GLU A 215 -18.10 -22.53 -11.13
CA GLU A 215 -18.58 -23.92 -11.22
C GLU A 215 -17.48 -24.88 -11.69
N THR A 216 -16.68 -24.48 -12.68
CA THR A 216 -15.61 -25.33 -13.23
C THR A 216 -14.49 -25.49 -12.22
N LEU A 217 -14.07 -24.39 -11.59
CA LEU A 217 -13.09 -24.39 -10.52
C LEU A 217 -13.58 -25.29 -9.38
N SER A 218 -14.83 -25.14 -8.94
CA SER A 218 -15.50 -25.95 -7.90
C SER A 218 -15.45 -27.46 -8.15
N LYS A 219 -15.50 -27.89 -9.42
CA LYS A 219 -15.35 -29.32 -9.77
C LYS A 219 -13.92 -29.84 -9.56
N ILE A 220 -12.92 -28.97 -9.66
CA ILE A 220 -11.50 -29.23 -9.35
C ILE A 220 -11.26 -29.21 -7.81
N TYR A 221 -12.19 -28.67 -7.00
CA TYR A 221 -12.04 -28.49 -5.54
C TYR A 221 -12.30 -29.72 -4.66
N LYS A 222 -12.45 -30.93 -5.19
CA LYS A 222 -12.93 -32.06 -4.37
C LYS A 222 -12.05 -32.43 -3.17
N GLU A 223 -10.76 -32.08 -3.17
CA GLU A 223 -9.85 -32.28 -2.05
C GLU A 223 -9.15 -30.95 -1.69
N LYS A 224 -9.25 -30.54 -0.40
CA LYS A 224 -8.54 -29.38 0.16
C LYS A 224 -7.42 -29.89 1.07
N ASN A 225 -6.16 -29.58 0.75
CA ASN A 225 -5.02 -29.73 1.66
C ASN A 225 -4.47 -28.34 2.01
N SER A 226 -5.23 -27.53 2.76
CA SER A 226 -4.89 -26.12 3.08
C SER A 226 -3.94 -25.95 4.26
N ASP A 227 -3.75 -26.96 5.10
CA ASP A 227 -3.05 -26.83 6.39
C ASP A 227 -1.52 -26.68 6.28
N GLU A 228 -0.96 -26.91 5.09
CA GLU A 228 0.49 -26.94 4.87
C GLU A 228 1.07 -25.65 4.27
N ASN A 229 0.23 -24.71 3.84
CA ASN A 229 0.67 -23.45 3.25
C ASN A 229 0.47 -22.28 4.21
N LEU A 230 1.51 -21.48 4.43
CA LEU A 230 1.43 -20.18 5.10
C LEU A 230 1.60 -19.10 4.02
N VAL A 231 0.64 -18.17 3.91
CA VAL A 231 0.71 -17.07 2.94
C VAL A 231 0.98 -15.77 3.67
N LEU A 232 2.08 -15.12 3.35
CA LEU A 232 2.38 -13.76 3.76
C LEU A 232 2.12 -12.85 2.56
N THR A 233 1.23 -11.88 2.69
CA THR A 233 0.92 -10.96 1.58
C THR A 233 1.13 -9.51 1.97
N PHE A 234 1.69 -8.75 1.04
CA PHE A 234 1.80 -7.31 1.09
C PHE A 234 0.67 -6.64 0.29
N ASN A 235 -0.20 -7.42 -0.35
CA ASN A 235 -1.34 -6.88 -1.09
C ASN A 235 -2.42 -6.39 -0.14
N TYR A 236 -2.89 -5.19 -0.42
CA TYR A 236 -4.09 -4.62 0.19
C TYR A 236 -5.36 -5.30 -0.33
N THR A 237 -5.32 -5.69 -1.60
CA THR A 237 -6.41 -6.29 -2.35
C THR A 237 -6.59 -7.76 -2.00
N LYS A 238 -7.85 -8.19 -1.96
CA LYS A 238 -8.21 -9.54 -1.55
C LYS A 238 -9.12 -10.20 -2.57
N VAL A 239 -8.60 -11.25 -3.16
CA VAL A 239 -9.42 -12.29 -3.80
C VAL A 239 -9.03 -13.66 -3.22
N TRP A 240 -8.40 -13.67 -2.04
CA TRP A 240 -7.79 -14.84 -1.41
C TRP A 240 -8.75 -15.47 -0.40
N ASP A 241 -9.06 -16.75 -0.59
CA ASP A 241 -9.81 -17.57 0.37
C ASP A 241 -8.91 -18.73 0.82
N VAL A 242 -7.86 -18.38 1.55
CA VAL A 242 -6.85 -19.29 2.10
C VAL A 242 -6.83 -19.13 3.61
N GLU A 243 -6.93 -20.23 4.34
CA GLU A 243 -7.12 -20.25 5.80
C GLU A 243 -5.92 -19.71 6.58
N ASN A 244 -4.71 -19.79 6.00
CA ASN A 244 -3.44 -19.48 6.64
C ASN A 244 -2.74 -18.24 6.05
N ILE A 245 -3.49 -17.16 5.88
CA ILE A 245 -2.99 -15.89 5.32
C ILE A 245 -2.71 -14.84 6.38
N ARG A 246 -1.62 -14.09 6.22
CA ARG A 246 -1.29 -12.91 7.01
C ARG A 246 -0.99 -11.73 6.08
N ASN A 247 -1.78 -10.67 6.20
CA ASN A 247 -1.55 -9.42 5.48
C ASN A 247 -0.65 -8.51 6.32
N ILE A 248 0.44 -8.04 5.73
CA ILE A 248 1.40 -7.15 6.41
C ILE A 248 0.84 -5.72 6.54
N HIS A 249 0.24 -5.20 5.47
CA HIS A 249 -0.24 -3.82 5.41
C HIS A 249 -1.74 -3.66 5.73
N GLY A 250 -2.36 -4.68 6.34
CA GLY A 250 -3.81 -4.71 6.57
C GLY A 250 -4.59 -5.22 5.37
N ASP A 251 -5.91 -5.04 5.40
CA ASP A 251 -6.85 -5.67 4.47
C ASP A 251 -7.99 -4.70 4.09
N LEU A 252 -8.39 -4.70 2.81
CA LEU A 252 -9.48 -3.86 2.31
C LEU A 252 -10.81 -4.11 3.05
N ASP A 253 -11.15 -5.36 3.40
CA ASP A 253 -12.42 -5.72 4.03
C ASP A 253 -12.47 -5.21 5.48
N ASN A 254 -11.35 -5.34 6.19
CA ASN A 254 -11.23 -4.91 7.58
C ASN A 254 -10.98 -3.40 7.74
N GLY A 255 -10.65 -2.72 6.65
CA GLY A 255 -10.43 -1.27 6.63
C GLY A 255 -9.20 -0.79 7.38
N ASN A 256 -8.29 -1.71 7.74
CA ASN A 256 -7.09 -1.44 8.52
C ASN A 256 -5.83 -1.32 7.64
N ILE A 257 -5.99 -0.73 6.46
CA ILE A 257 -4.89 -0.46 5.53
C ILE A 257 -3.89 0.49 6.17
N ILE A 258 -2.61 0.12 6.12
CA ILE A 258 -1.50 0.95 6.60
C ILE A 258 -0.44 1.11 5.52
N PHE A 259 0.15 2.30 5.42
CA PHE A 259 1.45 2.42 4.75
C PHE A 259 2.52 1.85 5.68
N GLY A 260 3.33 0.92 5.19
CA GLY A 260 4.33 0.20 5.98
C GLY A 260 5.54 1.06 6.29
N ILE A 261 5.35 2.06 7.15
CA ILE A 261 6.45 2.89 7.61
C ILE A 261 7.27 2.07 8.62
N ASP A 262 8.51 1.79 8.28
CA ASP A 262 9.48 1.22 9.20
C ASP A 262 9.88 2.29 10.24
N TYR A 263 9.20 2.26 11.39
CA TYR A 263 9.45 3.19 12.49
C TYR A 263 10.85 2.99 13.11
N ASP A 264 11.48 1.83 12.98
CA ASP A 264 12.82 1.60 13.57
C ASP A 264 13.90 2.38 12.79
N LYS A 265 13.69 2.63 11.48
CA LYS A 265 14.53 3.54 10.68
C LYS A 265 14.42 5.02 11.06
N LEU A 266 13.48 5.42 11.91
CA LEU A 266 13.43 6.78 12.47
C LEU A 266 14.62 7.00 13.43
N THR A 267 15.07 5.96 14.13
CA THR A 267 16.11 6.09 15.18
C THR A 267 17.55 6.08 14.68
N GLN A 268 17.82 5.72 13.42
CA GLN A 268 19.18 5.40 12.95
C GLN A 268 19.89 6.50 12.13
N ILE A 269 19.24 7.62 11.78
CA ILE A 269 19.88 8.71 10.99
C ILE A 269 20.23 9.94 11.85
N VAL A 270 20.13 9.81 13.19
CA VAL A 270 20.69 10.80 14.13
C VAL A 270 22.10 10.34 14.53
N LYS A 271 23.06 10.49 13.62
CA LYS A 271 24.49 10.53 13.94
C LYS A 271 25.21 11.50 13.02
#